data_AF-A0A848BZG7-F1
#
_entry.id   AF-A0A848BZG7-F1
#
_cell.length_a   1.000
_cell.length_b   1.000
_cell.length_c   1.000
_cell.angle_alpha   90.00
_cell.angle_beta   90.00
_cell.angle_gamma   90.00
#
_symmetry.space_group_name_H-M   'P 1'
#
loop_
_entity.id
_entity.type
_entity.pdbx_description
1 polymer ?
#
loop_
_entity_poly.entity_id
_entity_poly.type
_entity_poly.pdbx_seq_one_letter_code
_entity_poly.pdbx_strand_id
1 'polypeptide(L)'
;MKNFVLLLTVIVGVFFIHNSLLIRISRVEREIYVEKKYVEEAEKKLAMIKLEYDKKADLKAFENEMHEKNKMEITNNINYFSTEMED
;
A
#
# COMPACT_ATOMS: atom_id res chain seq x y z
N MET A 1 -10.95 -60.63 9.12
CA MET A 1 -9.79 -60.02 8.44
C MET A 1 -10.18 -59.01 7.37
N LYS A 2 -11.00 -59.37 6.37
CA LYS A 2 -11.36 -58.48 5.24
C LYS A 2 -11.99 -57.14 5.67
N ASN A 3 -12.91 -57.14 6.64
CA ASN A 3 -13.54 -55.91 7.16
C ASN A 3 -12.57 -55.04 7.97
N PHE A 4 -11.58 -55.65 8.63
CA PHE A 4 -10.56 -54.93 9.40
C PHE A 4 -9.59 -54.19 8.47
N VAL A 5 -9.18 -54.83 7.38
CA VAL A 5 -8.36 -54.19 6.33
C VAL A 5 -9.11 -53.03 5.69
N LEU A 6 -10.41 -53.22 5.39
CA LEU A 6 -11.24 -52.18 4.80
C LEU A 6 -11.37 -50.96 5.74
N LEU A 7 -11.56 -51.20 7.04
CA LEU A 7 -11.61 -50.13 8.04
C LEU A 7 -10.27 -49.36 8.13
N LEU A 8 -9.14 -50.06 8.14
CA LEU A 8 -7.81 -49.44 8.12
C LEU A 8 -7.58 -48.59 6.87
N THR A 9 -8.00 -49.06 5.68
CA THR A 9 -7.85 -48.28 4.44
C THR A 9 -8.68 -46.99 4.46
N VAL A 10 -9.86 -47.00 5.06
CA VAL A 10 -10.69 -45.79 5.20
C VAL A 10 -10.04 -44.79 6.15
N ILE A 11 -9.54 -45.25 7.30
CA ILE A 11 -8.85 -44.39 8.28
C ILE A 11 -7.63 -43.71 7.64
N VAL A 12 -6.81 -44.50 6.94
CA VAL A 12 -5.63 -43.98 6.25
C VAL A 12 -6.05 -42.98 5.16
N GLY A 13 -7.08 -43.29 4.37
CA GLY A 13 -7.61 -42.39 3.34
C GLY A 13 -8.08 -41.05 3.90
N VAL A 14 -8.84 -41.06 5.00
CA VAL A 14 -9.29 -39.84 5.69
C VAL A 14 -8.10 -39.03 6.19
N PHE A 15 -7.08 -39.68 6.74
CA PHE A 15 -5.88 -39.00 7.22
C PHE A 15 -5.12 -38.30 6.09
N PHE A 16 -4.99 -38.94 4.93
CA PHE A 16 -4.36 -38.33 3.75
C PHE A 16 -5.12 -37.09 3.25
N ILE A 17 -6.45 -37.19 3.15
CA ILE A 17 -7.29 -36.07 2.72
C ILE A 17 -7.16 -34.90 3.71
N HIS A 18 -7.26 -35.19 5.01
CA HIS A 18 -7.17 -34.16 6.05
C HIS A 18 -5.81 -33.46 6.05
N ASN A 19 -4.72 -34.22 5.91
CA ASN A 19 -3.38 -33.63 5.85
C ASN A 19 -3.18 -32.77 4.59
N SER A 20 -3.71 -33.21 3.44
CA SER A 20 -3.67 -32.42 2.21
C SER A 20 -4.39 -31.07 2.35
N LEU A 21 -5.56 -31.07 2.99
CA LEU A 21 -6.33 -29.86 3.25
C LEU A 21 -5.60 -28.91 4.20
N LEU A 22 -4.99 -29.43 5.28
CA LEU A 22 -4.19 -28.63 6.21
C LEU A 22 -3.01 -27.93 5.52
N ILE A 23 -2.30 -28.64 4.63
CA ILE A 23 -1.19 -28.05 3.86
C ILE A 23 -1.70 -26.92 2.96
N ARG A 24 -2.85 -27.11 2.31
CA ARG A 24 -3.45 -26.07 1.45
C ARG A 24 -3.85 -24.84 2.25
N ILE A 25 -4.52 -25.03 3.39
CA ILE A 25 -4.92 -23.93 4.28
C ILE A 25 -3.69 -23.16 4.76
N SER A 26 -2.67 -23.87 5.24
CA SER A 26 -1.43 -23.24 5.73
C SER A 26 -0.71 -22.42 4.65
N ARG A 27 -0.72 -22.86 3.39
CA ARG A 27 -0.18 -22.08 2.27
C ARG A 27 -0.97 -20.79 2.05
N VAL A 28 -2.30 -20.89 2.02
CA VAL A 28 -3.17 -19.71 1.84
C VAL A 28 -3.02 -18.72 2.99
N GLU A 29 -2.96 -19.20 4.24
CA GLU A 29 -2.72 -18.35 5.42
C GLU A 29 -1.37 -17.61 5.32
N ARG A 30 -0.33 -18.29 4.84
CA ARG A 30 0.98 -17.68 4.64
C ARG A 30 0.94 -16.60 3.55
N GLU A 31 0.27 -16.86 2.44
CA GLU A 31 0.11 -15.88 1.36
C GLU A 31 -0.65 -14.63 1.85
N ILE A 32 -1.75 -14.84 2.58
CA ILE A 32 -2.53 -13.75 3.20
C ILE A 32 -1.67 -12.95 4.18
N TYR A 33 -0.87 -13.62 5.01
CA TYR A 33 0.01 -12.95 5.97
C TYR A 33 1.05 -12.06 5.27
N VAL A 34 1.66 -12.56 4.20
CA VAL A 34 2.64 -11.82 3.41
C VAL A 34 1.98 -10.61 2.74
N GLU A 35 0.83 -10.80 2.10
CA GLU A 35 0.11 -9.72 1.43
C GLU A 35 -0.34 -8.63 2.42
N LYS A 36 -0.85 -9.04 3.59
CA LYS A 36 -1.24 -8.11 4.66
C LYS A 36 -0.05 -7.26 5.12
N LYS A 37 1.14 -7.86 5.23
CA LYS A 37 2.34 -7.12 5.59
C LYS A 37 2.73 -6.09 4.51
N TYR A 38 2.62 -6.45 3.23
CA TYR A 38 2.87 -5.52 2.13
C TYR A 38 1.89 -4.33 2.15
N VAL A 39 0.61 -4.59 2.39
CA VAL A 39 -0.41 -3.53 2.53
C VAL A 39 -0.06 -2.60 3.70
N GLU A 40 0.28 -3.16 4.87
CA GLU A 40 0.64 -2.35 6.04
C GLU A 40 1.88 -1.48 5.79
N GLU A 41 2.89 -2.01 5.11
CA GLU A 41 4.08 -1.23 4.72
C GLU A 41 3.75 -0.12 3.71
N ALA A 42 2.89 -0.40 2.73
CA ALA A 42 2.42 0.58 1.75
C ALA A 42 1.60 1.69 2.41
N GLU A 43 0.69 1.36 3.32
CA GLU A 43 -0.10 2.32 4.08
C GLU A 43 0.79 3.23 4.93
N LYS A 44 1.81 2.68 5.60
CA LYS A 44 2.79 3.48 6.35
C LYS A 44 3.56 4.44 5.46
N LYS A 45 4.01 3.99 4.28
CA LYS A 45 4.69 4.86 3.31
C LYS A 45 3.77 5.97 2.80
N LEU A 46 2.52 5.63 2.47
CA LEU A 46 1.54 6.61 2.03
C LEU A 46 1.27 7.66 3.10
N ALA A 47 1.10 7.25 4.36
CA ALA A 47 0.91 8.16 5.48
C ALA A 47 2.11 9.11 5.66
N MET A 48 3.34 8.59 5.52
CA MET A 48 4.55 9.40 5.59
C MET A 48 4.63 10.43 4.45
N ILE A 49 4.35 10.00 3.20
CA ILE A 49 4.33 10.89 2.03
C ILE A 49 3.25 11.96 2.19
N LYS A 50 2.06 11.59 2.67
CA LYS A 50 0.97 12.55 2.92
C LYS A 50 1.39 13.60 3.96
N LEU A 51 2.05 13.17 5.04
CA LEU A 51 2.55 14.07 6.07
C LEU A 51 3.65 15.01 5.53
N GLU A 52 4.56 14.51 4.68
CA GLU A 52 5.54 15.35 4.00
C GLU A 52 4.89 16.33 3.02
N TYR A 53 3.86 15.90 2.31
CA TYR A 53 3.11 16.76 1.40
C TYR A 53 2.37 17.85 2.16
N ASP A 54 1.69 17.51 3.26
CA ASP A 54 1.00 18.49 4.12
C ASP A 54 2.01 19.51 4.70
N LYS A 55 3.21 19.07 5.08
CA LYS A 55 4.30 19.97 5.50
C LYS A 55 4.81 20.88 4.39
N LYS A 56 4.90 20.39 3.14
CA LYS A 56 5.33 21.18 1.98
C LYS A 56 4.21 22.09 1.45
N ALA A 57 2.97 21.66 1.57
CA ALA A 57 1.76 22.38 1.18
C ALA A 57 1.39 23.49 2.17
N ASP A 58 2.18 23.67 3.24
CA ASP A 58 2.23 24.90 4.02
C ASP A 58 2.81 26.09 3.23
N LEU A 59 2.78 26.01 1.89
CA LEU A 59 2.85 27.10 0.93
C LEU A 59 2.02 28.30 1.37
N LYS A 60 0.88 28.07 2.04
CA LYS A 60 0.03 29.15 2.56
C LYS A 60 0.62 29.84 3.79
N ALA A 61 1.28 29.12 4.70
CA ALA A 61 2.04 29.74 5.78
C ALA A 61 3.30 30.45 5.24
N PHE A 62 3.97 29.87 4.25
CA PHE A 62 5.09 30.50 3.55
C PHE A 62 4.68 31.79 2.82
N GLU A 63 3.56 31.75 2.10
CA GLU A 63 2.96 32.91 1.43
C GLU A 63 2.61 34.01 2.43
N ASN A 64 2.00 33.65 3.57
CA ASN A 64 1.73 34.58 4.66
C ASN A 64 3.02 35.16 5.27
N GLU A 65 4.06 34.35 5.51
CA GLU A 65 5.33 34.85 6.05
C GLU A 65 6.04 35.78 5.05
N MET A 66 6.05 35.43 3.76
CA MET A 66 6.66 36.25 2.71
C MET A 66 5.91 37.59 2.52
N HIS A 67 4.59 37.58 2.65
CA HIS A 67 3.77 38.80 2.62
C HIS A 67 3.98 39.67 3.86
N GLU A 68 3.93 39.10 5.07
CA GLU A 68 4.01 39.88 6.33
C GLU A 68 5.43 40.36 6.66
N LYS A 69 6.44 39.51 6.46
CA LYS A 69 7.82 39.76 6.93
C LYS A 69 8.69 40.40 5.86
N ASN A 70 8.52 39.99 4.61
CA ASN A 70 9.31 40.46 3.47
C ASN A 70 8.55 41.48 2.59
N LYS A 71 7.29 41.80 2.92
CA LYS A 71 6.44 42.74 2.17
C LYS A 71 6.37 42.43 0.66
N MET A 72 6.44 41.15 0.31
CA MET A 72 6.32 40.73 -1.09
C MET A 72 4.85 40.74 -1.50
N GLU A 73 4.51 41.48 -2.56
CA GLU A 73 3.18 41.43 -3.17
C GLU A 73 3.02 40.17 -4.03
N ILE A 74 1.91 39.46 -3.82
CA ILE A 74 1.54 38.30 -4.61
C ILE A 74 0.96 38.80 -5.93
N THR A 75 1.72 38.65 -7.02
CA THR A 75 1.28 39.06 -8.35
C THR A 75 0.44 37.95 -8.98
N ASN A 76 -0.79 38.28 -9.41
CA ASN A 76 -1.67 37.35 -10.14
C ASN A 76 -1.44 37.37 -11.66
N ASN A 77 -0.61 38.30 -12.15
CA ASN A 77 -0.27 38.43 -13.57
C ASN A 77 1.12 37.85 -13.85
N ILE A 78 1.15 36.57 -14.25
CA ILE A 78 2.37 35.96 -14.80
C ILE A 78 2.36 36.21 -16.30
N ASN A 79 3.20 37.13 -16.78
CA ASN A 79 3.44 37.30 -18.21
C ASN A 79 4.44 36.23 -18.67
N TYR A 80 3.92 35.21 -19.37
CA TYR A 80 4.76 34.23 -20.04
C TYR A 80 5.35 34.86 -21.30
N PHE A 81 6.67 34.91 -21.40
CA PHE A 81 7.32 35.25 -22.67
C PHE A 81 7.20 34.04 -23.60
N SER A 82 6.39 34.17 -24.65
CA SER A 82 6.39 33.24 -25.77
C SER A 82 7.73 33.32 -26.49
N THR A 83 8.39 32.18 -26.69
CA THR A 83 9.58 32.06 -27.54
C THR A 83 9.21 31.59 -28.95
N GLU A 84 7.97 31.78 -29.39
CA GLU A 84 7.61 31.52 -30.77
C GLU A 84 8.31 32.56 -31.64
N MET A 85 9.42 32.14 -32.26
CA MET A 85 10.03 32.83 -33.38
C MET A 85 8.97 32.86 -34.49
N GLU A 86 8.49 34.06 -34.82
CA GLU A 86 7.70 34.31 -36.04
C GLU A 86 8.51 33.87 -37.26
N ASP A 87 7.86 33.12 -38.14
CA ASP A 87 8.40 32.49 -39.37
C ASP A 87 9.06 33.47 -40.36
#